data_AF-A0A538FW73-F1
#
_entry.id   AF-A0A538FW73-F1
#
_cell.length_a   1.000
_cell.length_b   1.000
_cell.length_c   1.000
_cell.angle_alpha   90.00
_cell.angle_beta   90.00
_cell.angle_gamma   90.00
#
_symmetry.space_group_name_H-M   'P 1'
#
loop_
_entity.id
_entity.type
_entity.pdbx_description
1 polymer ?
#
loop_
_entity_poly.entity_id
_entity_poly.type
_entity_poly.pdbx_seq_one_letter_code
_entity_poly.pdbx_strand_id
1 'polypeptide(L)'
;MINEDVADASERYGSSLVAGEAPKSVLFVPLVTGRRATGVASLQNVDREHAFTESDQRLLVTLAGSLSVALDNARLVDETRQRNA
;
A
#
# COMPACT_ATOMS: atom_id res chain seq x y z
N MET A 1 3.88 -6.90 7.10
CA MET A 1 4.35 -7.76 5.99
C MET A 1 3.81 -9.16 6.21
N ILE A 2 3.36 -9.84 5.16
CA ILE A 2 2.95 -11.26 5.19
C ILE A 2 3.72 -11.91 4.04
N ASN A 3 4.72 -12.72 4.36
CA ASN A 3 5.67 -13.24 3.38
C ASN A 3 5.44 -14.71 3.03
N GLU A 4 4.53 -15.38 3.72
CA GLU A 4 4.18 -16.78 3.53
C GLU A 4 2.72 -16.94 3.99
N ASP A 5 2.06 -18.02 3.58
CA ASP A 5 0.71 -18.38 4.02
C ASP A 5 -0.30 -17.22 3.88
N VAL A 6 -0.22 -16.48 2.77
CA VAL A 6 -1.11 -15.32 2.53
C VAL A 6 -2.58 -15.73 2.49
N ALA A 7 -2.89 -16.97 2.10
CA ALA A 7 -4.25 -17.51 2.13
C ALA A 7 -4.82 -17.51 3.56
N ASP A 8 -4.10 -18.08 4.53
CA ASP A 8 -4.49 -18.11 5.94
C ASP A 8 -4.61 -16.69 6.52
N ALA A 9 -3.67 -15.82 6.17
CA ALA A 9 -3.74 -14.42 6.60
C ALA A 9 -4.98 -13.71 6.01
N SER A 10 -5.34 -14.00 4.76
CA SER A 10 -6.51 -13.40 4.11
C SER A 10 -7.81 -13.78 4.82
N GLU A 11 -7.95 -15.04 5.24
CA GLU A 11 -9.10 -15.50 6.03
C GLU A 11 -9.13 -14.81 7.40
N ARG A 12 -7.99 -14.77 8.11
CA ARG A 12 -7.87 -14.13 9.43
C ARG A 12 -8.29 -12.65 9.41
N TYR A 13 -7.98 -11.94 8.33
CA TYR A 13 -8.31 -10.52 8.20
C TYR A 13 -9.62 -10.26 7.44
N GLY A 14 -10.34 -11.31 7.01
CA GLY A 14 -11.55 -11.18 6.21
C GLY A 14 -11.30 -10.45 4.88
N SER A 15 -10.09 -10.59 4.33
CA SER A 15 -9.68 -10.00 3.06
C SER A 15 -9.87 -11.03 1.95
N SER A 16 -10.41 -10.60 0.81
CA SER A 16 -10.55 -11.43 -0.38
C SER A 16 -9.87 -10.79 -1.58
N LEU A 17 -9.37 -11.64 -2.47
CA LEU A 17 -8.86 -11.20 -3.76
C LEU A 17 -10.02 -10.70 -4.62
N VAL A 18 -9.97 -9.42 -4.98
CA VAL A 18 -11.01 -8.80 -5.81
C VAL A 18 -10.86 -9.21 -7.28
N ALA A 19 -9.62 -9.30 -7.76
CA ALA A 19 -9.29 -9.69 -9.13
C ALA A 19 -7.82 -10.16 -9.24
N GLY A 20 -7.53 -10.98 -10.24
CA GLY A 20 -6.18 -11.46 -10.55
C GLY A 20 -5.83 -12.79 -9.87
N GLU A 21 -4.54 -13.01 -9.69
CA GLU A 21 -3.99 -14.18 -8.98
C GLU A 21 -3.66 -13.83 -7.52
N ALA A 22 -3.87 -14.79 -6.61
CA ALA A 22 -3.59 -14.58 -5.20
C ALA A 22 -2.07 -14.47 -4.97
N PRO A 23 -1.60 -13.42 -4.28
CA PRO A 23 -0.18 -13.27 -4.00
C PRO A 23 0.29 -14.27 -2.94
N LYS A 24 1.53 -14.74 -3.08
CA LYS A 24 2.23 -15.58 -2.10
C LYS A 24 3.04 -14.78 -1.09
N SER A 25 3.40 -13.54 -1.43
CA SER A 25 4.00 -12.58 -0.51
C SER A 25 3.37 -11.20 -0.72
N VAL A 26 3.09 -10.47 0.36
CA VAL A 26 2.55 -9.12 0.34
C VAL A 26 3.18 -8.21 1.39
N LEU A 27 3.46 -6.97 0.99
CA LEU A 27 3.92 -5.91 1.85
C LEU A 27 2.99 -4.70 1.68
N PHE A 28 2.40 -4.27 2.79
CA PHE A 28 1.54 -3.09 2.84
C PHE A 28 2.17 -2.01 3.71
N VAL A 29 2.14 -0.77 3.24
CA VAL A 29 2.58 0.40 3.99
C VAL A 29 1.51 1.50 3.86
N PRO A 30 1.04 2.09 4.96
CA PRO A 30 0.04 3.15 4.90
C PRO A 30 0.63 4.41 4.28
N LEU A 31 -0.16 5.08 3.44
CA LEU A 31 0.10 6.44 3.00
C LEU A 31 -0.53 7.38 4.02
N VAL A 32 0.29 8.18 4.71
CA VAL A 32 -0.12 8.99 5.86
C VAL A 32 0.11 10.46 5.59
N THR A 33 -0.96 11.24 5.69
CA THR A 33 -0.92 12.71 5.66
C THR A 33 -1.34 13.25 7.02
N GLY A 34 -0.47 14.00 7.69
CA GLY A 34 -0.70 14.47 9.05
C GLY A 34 -0.85 13.30 10.03
N ARG A 35 -2.03 13.14 10.63
CA ARG A 35 -2.36 12.03 11.55
C ARG A 35 -3.30 10.99 10.97
N ARG A 36 -3.55 11.03 9.66
CA ARG A 36 -4.55 10.17 9.01
C ARG A 36 -3.90 9.34 7.90
N ALA A 37 -4.18 8.04 7.91
CA ALA A 37 -3.94 7.19 6.74
C ALA A 37 -4.96 7.55 5.65
N THR A 38 -4.46 8.02 4.51
CA THR A 38 -5.25 8.44 3.35
C THR A 38 -5.31 7.35 2.28
N GLY A 39 -4.41 6.36 2.35
CA GLY A 39 -4.40 5.19 1.47
C GLY A 39 -3.38 4.15 1.93
N VAL A 40 -3.08 3.21 1.03
CA VAL A 40 -2.09 2.15 1.26
C VAL A 40 -1.29 1.91 -0.01
N ALA A 41 0.03 1.81 0.12
CA ALA A 41 0.90 1.28 -0.91
C ALA A 41 1.09 -0.24 -0.68
N SER A 42 0.98 -1.03 -1.73
CA SER A 42 1.18 -2.48 -1.65
C SER A 42 2.20 -2.97 -2.66
N LEU A 43 3.10 -3.85 -2.24
CA LEU A 43 3.92 -4.69 -3.11
C LEU A 43 3.47 -6.14 -2.96
N GLN A 44 3.37 -6.86 -4.07
CA GLN A 44 2.87 -8.22 -4.11
C GLN A 44 3.74 -9.08 -5.01
N ASN A 45 3.95 -10.33 -4.63
CA ASN A 45 4.59 -11.34 -5.47
C ASN A 45 3.65 -12.56 -5.55
N VAL A 46 3.31 -12.97 -6.77
CA VAL A 46 2.42 -14.12 -7.03
C VAL A 46 3.19 -15.43 -7.22
N ASP A 47 4.47 -15.34 -7.59
CA ASP A 47 5.26 -16.50 -7.97
C ASP A 47 5.82 -17.26 -6.76
N ARG A 48 6.25 -16.55 -5.71
CA ARG A 48 6.95 -17.12 -4.56
C ARG A 48 6.67 -16.48 -3.20
N GLU A 49 6.86 -17.29 -2.17
CA GLU A 49 6.94 -16.87 -0.77
C GLU A 49 8.31 -16.25 -0.46
N HIS A 50 8.39 -15.58 0.69
CA HIS A 50 9.55 -14.86 1.21
C HIS A 50 10.15 -13.88 0.20
N ALA A 51 9.30 -13.25 -0.62
CA ALA A 51 9.76 -12.37 -1.69
C ALA A 51 10.34 -11.04 -1.18
N PHE A 52 9.98 -10.63 0.04
CA PHE A 52 10.37 -9.33 0.61
C PHE A 52 11.21 -9.46 1.87
N THR A 53 12.08 -8.50 2.10
CA THR A 53 12.94 -8.39 3.27
C THR A 53 12.56 -7.16 4.10
N GLU A 54 13.09 -7.08 5.31
CA GLU A 54 12.99 -5.87 6.14
C GLU A 54 13.58 -4.62 5.46
N SER A 55 14.58 -4.80 4.59
CA SER A 55 15.13 -3.69 3.80
C SER A 55 14.13 -3.18 2.77
N ASP A 56 13.38 -4.08 2.13
CA ASP A 56 12.31 -3.70 1.20
C ASP A 56 11.18 -2.98 1.92
N GLN A 57 10.82 -3.43 3.13
CA GLN A 57 9.86 -2.73 3.98
C GLN A 57 10.32 -1.31 4.34
N ARG A 58 11.58 -1.13 4.78
CA ARG A 58 12.11 0.21 5.09
C ARG A 58 12.15 1.12 3.87
N LEU A 59 12.51 0.58 2.71
CA LEU A 59 12.49 1.32 1.45
C LEU A 59 11.06 1.76 1.11
N LEU A 60 10.09 0.86 1.18
CA LEU A 60 8.70 1.20 0.87
C LEU A 60 8.12 2.21 1.87
N VAL A 61 8.47 2.14 3.15
CA VAL A 61 8.11 3.17 4.16
C VAL A 61 8.67 4.54 3.78
N THR A 62 9.92 4.59 3.34
CA THR A 62 10.55 5.84 2.90
C THR A 62 9.84 6.43 1.68
N LEU A 63 9.56 5.58 0.68
CA LEU A 63 8.84 5.99 -0.53
C LEU A 63 7.40 6.42 -0.22
N ALA A 64 6.71 5.71 0.67
CA ALA A 64 5.35 6.03 1.11
C ALA A 64 5.27 7.42 1.76
N GLY A 65 6.29 7.83 2.53
CA GLY A 65 6.36 9.18 3.11
C GLY A 65 6.34 10.26 2.02
N SER A 66 7.20 10.13 1.02
CA SER A 66 7.27 11.08 -0.11
C SER A 66 6.00 11.04 -0.97
N LEU A 67 5.46 9.85 -1.25
CA LEU A 67 4.22 9.68 -2.03
C LEU A 67 3.01 10.30 -1.33
N SER A 68 2.92 10.17 0.00
CA SER A 68 1.80 10.72 0.77
C SER A 68 1.71 12.24 0.61
N VAL A 69 2.86 12.93 0.66
CA VAL A 69 2.92 14.39 0.45
C VAL A 69 2.57 14.75 -0.99
N ALA A 70 3.09 14.02 -1.98
CA ALA A 70 2.82 14.29 -3.39
C ALA A 70 1.34 14.13 -3.75
N LEU A 71 0.70 13.07 -3.26
CA LEU A 71 -0.72 12.81 -3.48
C LEU A 71 -1.62 13.84 -2.78
N ASP A 72 -1.26 14.27 -1.57
CA ASP A 72 -1.98 15.33 -0.86
C ASP A 72 -1.91 16.67 -1.63
N ASN A 73 -0.73 17.03 -2.11
CA ASN A 73 -0.54 18.23 -2.93
C ASN A 73 -1.37 18.18 -4.22
N ALA A 74 -1.35 17.05 -4.94
CA ALA A 74 -2.13 16.87 -6.17
C ALA A 74 -3.63 17.07 -5.91
N ARG A 75 -4.14 16.47 -4.83
CA ARG A 75 -5.54 16.62 -4.40
C ARG A 75 -5.90 18.07 -4.10
N LEU A 76 -5.05 18.79 -3.34
CA LEU A 76 -5.30 20.20 -2.99
C LEU A 76 -5.34 21.11 -4.22
N VAL A 77 -4.48 20.85 -5.20
CA VAL A 77 -4.48 21.59 -6.49
C VAL A 77 -5.78 21.35 -7.25
N ASP A 78 -6.22 20.10 -7.35
CA ASP A 78 -7.46 19.75 -8.06
C ASP A 78 -8.71 20.33 -7.36
N GLU A 79 -8.77 20.29 -6.02
CA GLU A 79 -9.85 20.91 -5.25
C GLU A 79 -9.90 22.43 -5.46
N THR A 80 -8.75 23.08 -5.58
CA THR A 80 -8.67 24.53 -5.84
C THR A 80 -9.15 24.87 -7.26
N ARG A 81 -8.79 24.07 -8.26
CA ARG A 81 -9.25 24.26 -9.64
C ARG A 81 -10.76 24.12 -9.76
N GLN A 82 -11.34 23.13 -9.08
CA GLN A 82 -12.78 22.85 -9.18
C GLN A 82 -13.65 23.88 -8.46
N ARG A 83 -13.12 24.59 -7.44
CA ARG A 83 -13.82 25.69 -6.76
C ARG A 83 -13.81 27.01 -7.53
N ASN A 84 -12.87 27.17 -8.46
CA ASN A 84 -12.66 28.40 -9.23
C ASN A 84 -13.18 28.29 -10.69
N ALA A 85 -13.88 27.19 -11.01
CA ALA A 85 -14.55 26.95 -12.29
C ALA A 85 -16.06 27.14 -12.12
#